data_AF-A0A4Q3UL64-F1
#
_entry.id   AF-A0A4Q3UL64-F1
#
_cell.length_a   1.000
_cell.length_b   1.000
_cell.length_c   1.000
_cell.angle_alpha   90.00
_cell.angle_beta   90.00
_cell.angle_gamma   90.00
#
_symmetry.space_group_name_H-M   'P 1'
#
loop_
_entity.id
_entity.type
_entity.pdbx_description
1 polymer ?
#
loop_
_entity_poly.entity_id
_entity_poly.type
_entity_poly.pdbx_seq_one_letter_code
_entity_poly.pdbx_strand_id
1 'polypeptide(L)'
;MAKLHYLTVQDILWINLQATKKVQHFSYAKLEEATYYQYAYGESNELIGQAARFHSGFVKMRPIESGNEATAFIGLATFLHINGLRLAVEDERAAAWAQNASVSTDAAREALLSATETEDDHHSPIRPDIRAAIRGVMEQYPTTIASLLAAPVPV
;
A
#
# COMPACT_ATOMS: atom_id res chain seq x y z
N MET A 1 23.89 5.11 -2.48
CA MET A 1 22.54 4.67 -2.91
C MET A 1 21.65 4.60 -1.69
N ALA A 2 20.44 5.15 -1.75
CA ALA A 2 19.55 5.24 -0.60
C ALA A 2 18.94 3.85 -0.28
N LYS A 3 18.89 3.51 1.01
CA LYS A 3 18.31 2.28 1.52
C LYS A 3 16.77 2.41 1.48
N LEU A 4 16.06 1.43 0.93
CA LEU A 4 14.59 1.44 0.95
C LEU A 4 14.05 1.40 2.38
N HIS A 5 12.96 2.13 2.60
CA HIS A 5 12.17 2.14 3.83
C HIS A 5 10.96 1.21 3.68
N TYR A 6 10.61 0.49 4.75
CA TYR A 6 9.58 -0.55 4.72
C TYR A 6 8.54 -0.31 5.81
N LEU A 7 7.29 -0.72 5.53
CA LEU A 7 6.23 -0.76 6.53
C LEU A 7 6.36 -2.02 7.38
N THR A 8 6.19 -1.86 8.69
CA THR A 8 6.15 -2.97 9.65
C THR A 8 4.75 -3.55 9.76
N VAL A 9 4.61 -4.74 10.37
CA VAL A 9 3.30 -5.32 10.70
C VAL A 9 2.47 -4.36 11.56
N GLN A 10 3.12 -3.64 12.47
CA GLN A 10 2.47 -2.65 13.33
C GLN A 10 1.94 -1.44 12.54
N ASP A 11 2.62 -1.05 11.46
CA ASP A 11 2.14 0.00 10.56
C ASP A 11 0.92 -0.46 9.80
N ILE A 12 0.93 -1.68 9.26
CA ILE A 12 -0.22 -2.28 8.57
C ILE A 12 -1.44 -2.42 9.49
N LEU A 13 -1.25 -2.91 10.71
CA LEU A 13 -2.33 -3.00 11.71
C LEU A 13 -2.90 -1.62 12.03
N TRP A 14 -2.04 -0.61 12.15
CA TRP A 14 -2.50 0.74 12.40
C TRP A 14 -3.22 1.35 11.21
N ILE A 15 -2.75 1.12 9.98
CA ILE A 15 -3.47 1.48 8.75
C ILE A 15 -4.87 0.89 8.76
N ASN A 16 -5.01 -0.41 9.03
CA ASN A 16 -6.31 -1.06 9.07
C ASN A 16 -7.22 -0.47 10.16
N LEU A 17 -6.68 -0.22 11.35
CA LEU A 17 -7.40 0.46 12.43
C LEU A 17 -7.84 1.86 12.00
N GLN A 18 -6.99 2.63 11.32
CA GLN A 18 -7.33 3.97 10.86
C GLN A 18 -8.36 3.95 9.74
N ALA A 19 -8.28 3.00 8.80
CA ALA A 19 -9.23 2.89 7.70
C ALA A 19 -10.60 2.44 8.21
N THR A 20 -10.65 1.36 9.00
CA THR A 20 -11.91 0.73 9.42
C THR A 20 -12.50 1.33 10.70
N LYS A 21 -11.72 2.12 11.44
CA LYS A 21 -12.06 2.66 12.78
C LYS A 21 -12.42 1.58 13.81
N LYS A 22 -12.01 0.34 13.57
CA LYS A 22 -12.30 -0.81 14.44
C LYS A 22 -11.09 -1.75 14.49
N VAL A 23 -10.86 -2.36 15.64
CA VAL A 23 -9.89 -3.47 15.74
C VAL A 23 -10.51 -4.71 15.09
N GLN A 24 -9.84 -5.25 14.08
CA GLN A 24 -10.26 -6.45 13.36
C GLN A 24 -9.48 -7.68 13.84
N HIS A 25 -10.09 -8.86 13.71
CA HIS A 25 -9.32 -10.10 13.84
C HIS A 25 -8.41 -10.28 12.63
N PHE A 26 -7.29 -10.96 12.82
CA PHE A 26 -6.33 -11.23 11.76
C PHE A 26 -5.60 -12.55 11.99
N SER A 27 -5.12 -13.16 10.91
CA SER A 27 -4.20 -14.29 10.98
C SER A 27 -2.77 -13.75 11.00
N TYR A 28 -2.07 -13.93 12.13
CA TYR A 28 -0.71 -13.41 12.27
C TYR A 28 0.24 -13.92 11.18
N ALA A 29 0.22 -15.22 10.89
CA ALA A 29 1.08 -15.82 9.85
C ALA A 29 0.83 -15.19 8.47
N LYS A 30 -0.44 -15.04 8.07
CA LYS A 30 -0.78 -14.39 6.78
C LYS A 30 -0.43 -12.91 6.78
N LEU A 31 -0.63 -12.21 7.90
CA LEU A 31 -0.35 -10.79 8.01
C LEU A 31 1.15 -10.50 7.88
N GLU A 32 1.95 -11.30 8.57
CA GLU A 32 3.40 -11.25 8.50
C GLU A 32 3.88 -11.54 7.08
N GLU A 33 3.43 -12.63 6.46
CA GLU A 33 3.77 -12.97 5.08
C GLU A 33 3.34 -11.87 4.09
N ALA A 34 2.13 -11.32 4.25
CA ALA A 34 1.59 -10.29 3.36
C ALA A 34 2.35 -8.97 3.48
N THR A 35 2.79 -8.64 4.69
CA THR A 35 3.68 -7.49 4.93
C THR A 35 5.05 -7.74 4.31
N TYR A 36 5.54 -8.99 4.35
CA TYR A 36 6.83 -9.37 3.79
C TYR A 36 6.90 -9.39 2.26
N TYR A 37 5.78 -9.30 1.55
CA TYR A 37 5.83 -9.12 0.09
C TYR A 37 6.45 -7.80 -0.36
N GLN A 38 6.63 -6.82 0.54
CA GLN A 38 7.45 -5.64 0.29
C GLN A 38 8.93 -6.01 0.06
N TYR A 39 9.40 -7.17 0.50
CA TYR A 39 10.78 -7.59 0.37
C TYR A 39 10.98 -8.44 -0.89
N ALA A 40 12.04 -8.16 -1.62
CA ALA A 40 12.57 -9.06 -2.64
C ALA A 40 13.93 -9.61 -2.20
N TYR A 41 14.14 -10.92 -2.35
CA TYR A 41 15.49 -11.50 -2.35
C TYR A 41 16.17 -11.10 -3.67
N GLY A 42 17.18 -10.23 -3.61
CA GLY A 42 17.88 -9.70 -4.79
C GLY A 42 18.41 -8.29 -4.60
N GLU A 43 18.72 -7.60 -5.70
CA GLU A 43 19.13 -6.19 -5.64
C GLU A 43 18.03 -5.34 -4.99
N SER A 44 18.39 -4.63 -3.93
CA SER A 44 17.55 -3.76 -3.08
C SER A 44 16.92 -2.56 -3.82
N ASN A 45 16.90 -2.57 -5.16
CA ASN A 45 16.75 -1.39 -6.00
C ASN A 45 15.42 -1.35 -6.75
N GLU A 46 14.65 -2.45 -6.75
CA GLU A 46 13.42 -2.53 -7.53
C GLU A 46 12.18 -2.14 -6.71
N LEU A 47 12.01 -0.85 -6.43
CA LEU A 47 10.88 -0.32 -5.64
C LEU A 47 9.52 -0.66 -6.27
N ILE A 48 9.34 -0.43 -7.58
CA ILE A 48 8.06 -0.69 -8.27
C ILE A 48 7.70 -2.18 -8.23
N GLY A 49 8.67 -3.08 -8.42
CA GLY A 49 8.43 -4.53 -8.33
C GLY A 49 8.04 -4.96 -6.92
N GLN A 50 8.70 -4.41 -5.90
CA GLN A 50 8.37 -4.65 -4.49
C GLN A 50 6.97 -4.11 -4.13
N ALA A 51 6.63 -2.91 -4.61
CA ALA A 51 5.32 -2.29 -4.42
C ALA A 51 4.20 -3.11 -5.08
N ALA A 52 4.41 -3.56 -6.33
CA ALA A 52 3.49 -4.41 -7.08
C ALA A 52 3.21 -5.75 -6.37
N ARG A 53 4.27 -6.41 -5.89
CA ARG A 53 4.18 -7.67 -5.13
C ARG A 53 3.46 -7.47 -3.82
N PHE A 54 3.79 -6.42 -3.09
CA PHE A 54 3.15 -6.09 -1.83
C PHE A 54 1.65 -5.93 -2.00
N HIS A 55 1.21 -5.06 -2.92
CA HIS A 55 -0.21 -4.77 -3.11
C HIS A 55 -1.01 -6.00 -3.55
N SER A 56 -0.62 -6.62 -4.67
CA SER A 56 -1.33 -7.79 -5.21
C SER A 56 -1.33 -8.97 -4.24
N GLY A 57 -0.19 -9.20 -3.57
CA GLY A 57 -0.05 -10.27 -2.60
C GLY A 57 -0.87 -10.05 -1.32
N PHE A 58 -0.94 -8.82 -0.81
CA PHE A 58 -1.74 -8.49 0.37
C PHE A 58 -3.24 -8.67 0.10
N VAL A 59 -3.73 -8.16 -1.03
CA VAL A 59 -5.13 -8.32 -1.46
C VAL A 59 -5.47 -9.80 -1.64
N LYS A 60 -4.57 -10.60 -2.22
CA LYS A 60 -4.78 -12.05 -2.38
C LYS A 60 -4.82 -12.79 -1.04
N MET A 61 -3.93 -12.47 -0.10
CA MET A 61 -3.85 -13.18 1.17
C MET A 61 -5.02 -12.90 2.11
N ARG A 62 -5.58 -11.69 2.04
CA ARG A 62 -6.64 -11.19 2.92
C ARG A 62 -6.36 -11.53 4.40
N PRO A 63 -5.24 -11.05 4.97
CA PRO A 63 -4.80 -11.46 6.31
C PRO A 63 -5.70 -10.96 7.45
N ILE A 64 -6.54 -9.96 7.19
CA ILE A 64 -7.41 -9.31 8.17
C ILE A 64 -8.88 -9.66 7.85
N GLU A 65 -9.74 -9.69 8.86
CA GLU A 65 -11.17 -10.00 8.71
C GLU A 65 -11.89 -9.02 7.76
N SER A 66 -11.56 -7.73 7.82
CA SER A 66 -12.17 -6.69 6.99
C SER A 66 -11.20 -5.57 6.63
N GLY A 67 -11.47 -4.89 5.51
CA GLY A 67 -10.69 -3.74 5.03
C GLY A 67 -9.37 -4.07 4.36
N ASN A 68 -9.17 -5.30 3.86
CA ASN A 68 -7.91 -5.72 3.23
C ASN A 68 -7.53 -4.87 2.01
N GLU A 69 -8.48 -4.58 1.12
CA GLU A 69 -8.22 -3.79 -0.09
C GLU A 69 -7.83 -2.35 0.22
N ALA A 70 -8.60 -1.68 1.09
CA ALA A 70 -8.24 -0.35 1.59
C ALA A 70 -6.88 -0.35 2.30
N THR A 71 -6.60 -1.39 3.12
CA THR A 71 -5.31 -1.51 3.82
C THR A 71 -4.15 -1.70 2.85
N ALA A 72 -4.31 -2.55 1.83
CA ALA A 72 -3.33 -2.78 0.80
C ALA A 72 -3.05 -1.51 -0.01
N PHE A 73 -4.11 -0.78 -0.39
CA PHE A 73 -3.99 0.46 -1.13
C PHE A 73 -3.25 1.55 -0.34
N ILE A 74 -3.66 1.81 0.91
CA ILE A 74 -3.00 2.80 1.78
C ILE A 74 -1.54 2.38 2.02
N GLY A 75 -1.30 1.09 2.29
CA GLY A 75 0.04 0.54 2.45
C GLY A 75 0.90 0.78 1.22
N LEU A 76 0.38 0.48 0.02
CA LEU A 76 1.08 0.68 -1.25
C LEU A 76 1.46 2.14 -1.46
N ALA A 77 0.50 3.06 -1.37
CA ALA A 77 0.74 4.48 -1.57
C ALA A 77 1.72 5.04 -0.52
N THR A 78 1.61 4.59 0.72
CA THR A 78 2.56 4.95 1.78
C THR A 78 3.96 4.41 1.48
N PHE A 79 4.08 3.15 1.05
CA PHE A 79 5.37 2.54 0.72
C PHE A 79 6.07 3.26 -0.43
N LEU A 80 5.33 3.73 -1.44
CA LEU A 80 5.87 4.59 -2.49
C LEU A 80 6.35 5.93 -1.91
N HIS A 81 5.49 6.60 -1.13
CA HIS A 81 5.74 7.94 -0.59
C HIS A 81 7.00 7.99 0.29
N ILE A 82 7.13 7.05 1.22
CA ILE A 82 8.30 6.99 2.12
C ILE A 82 9.61 6.64 1.39
N ASN A 83 9.53 6.27 0.11
CA ASN A 83 10.65 6.00 -0.78
C ASN A 83 10.77 7.02 -1.93
N GLY A 84 10.10 8.18 -1.83
CA GLY A 84 10.25 9.32 -2.74
C GLY A 84 9.45 9.23 -4.03
N LEU A 85 8.48 8.32 -4.12
CA LEU A 85 7.52 8.25 -5.23
C LEU A 85 6.11 8.56 -4.74
N ARG A 86 5.32 9.27 -5.52
CA ARG A 86 3.88 9.41 -5.27
C ARG A 86 3.08 8.60 -6.28
N LEU A 87 1.93 8.11 -5.84
CA LEU A 87 0.90 7.62 -6.74
C LEU A 87 0.15 8.83 -7.32
N ALA A 88 0.23 9.02 -8.63
CA ALA A 88 -0.37 10.11 -9.39
C ALA A 88 -1.70 9.65 -10.03
N VAL A 89 -2.56 9.02 -9.23
CA VAL A 89 -3.94 8.68 -9.61
C VAL A 89 -4.88 9.58 -8.83
N GLU A 90 -5.89 10.12 -9.49
CA GLU A 90 -6.96 10.92 -8.86
C GLU A 90 -7.79 10.06 -7.89
N ASP A 91 -8.22 10.65 -6.77
CA ASP A 91 -8.94 9.93 -5.71
C ASP A 91 -10.22 9.25 -6.21
N GLU A 92 -10.96 9.87 -7.12
CA GLU A 92 -12.20 9.32 -7.65
C GLU A 92 -11.98 8.09 -8.54
N ARG A 93 -10.74 7.90 -9.04
CA ARG A 93 -10.37 6.82 -9.97
C ARG A 93 -9.48 5.77 -9.32
N ALA A 94 -8.85 6.09 -8.18
CA ALA A 94 -7.84 5.25 -7.56
C ALA A 94 -8.41 3.91 -7.03
N ALA A 95 -9.66 3.85 -6.60
CA ALA A 95 -10.29 2.58 -6.21
C ALA A 95 -10.37 1.57 -7.36
N ALA A 96 -10.89 2.00 -8.52
CA ALA A 96 -10.96 1.15 -9.71
C ALA A 96 -9.57 0.77 -10.23
N TRP A 97 -8.63 1.73 -10.18
CA TRP A 97 -7.22 1.48 -10.49
C TRP A 97 -6.63 0.40 -9.57
N ALA A 98 -6.85 0.48 -8.26
CA ALA A 98 -6.33 -0.47 -7.28
C ALA A 98 -6.93 -1.87 -7.48
N GLN A 99 -8.23 -1.97 -7.77
CA GLN A 99 -8.88 -3.25 -8.06
C GLN A 99 -8.27 -3.92 -9.30
N ASN A 100 -8.05 -3.16 -10.37
CA ASN A 100 -7.39 -3.67 -11.58
C ASN A 100 -5.93 -4.06 -11.34
N ALA A 101 -5.19 -3.25 -10.57
CA ALA A 101 -3.82 -3.53 -10.18
C ALA A 101 -3.71 -4.77 -9.27
N SER A 102 -4.79 -5.22 -8.63
CA SER A 102 -4.77 -6.39 -7.74
C SER A 102 -4.85 -7.73 -8.49
N VAL A 103 -5.15 -7.73 -9.79
CA VAL A 103 -5.39 -8.96 -10.58
C VAL A 103 -4.17 -9.88 -10.61
N SER A 104 -2.97 -9.31 -10.80
CA SER A 104 -1.70 -10.04 -10.76
C SER A 104 -0.57 -9.09 -10.40
N THR A 105 0.59 -9.64 -10.03
CA THR A 105 1.79 -8.83 -9.77
C THR A 105 2.25 -8.08 -11.03
N ASP A 106 2.14 -8.69 -12.21
CA ASP A 106 2.51 -8.02 -13.46
C ASP A 106 1.56 -6.87 -13.80
N ALA A 107 0.25 -7.07 -13.61
CA ALA A 107 -0.75 -6.01 -13.77
C ALA A 107 -0.51 -4.85 -12.79
N ALA A 108 -0.19 -5.17 -11.53
CA ALA A 108 0.18 -4.17 -10.53
C ALA A 108 1.41 -3.37 -10.96
N ARG A 109 2.43 -4.04 -11.49
CA ARG A 109 3.67 -3.43 -11.94
C ARG A 109 3.41 -2.47 -13.12
N GLU A 110 2.69 -2.90 -14.14
CA GLU A 110 2.36 -2.06 -15.31
C GLU A 110 1.52 -0.84 -14.90
N ALA A 111 0.54 -1.05 -14.03
CA ALA A 111 -0.29 0.01 -13.48
C ALA A 111 0.56 1.03 -12.69
N LEU A 112 1.55 0.59 -11.93
CA LEU A 112 2.44 1.48 -11.18
C LEU A 112 3.38 2.27 -12.07
N LEU A 113 3.99 1.64 -13.08
CA LEU A 113 4.91 2.32 -14.01
C LEU A 113 4.25 3.50 -14.73
N SER A 114 2.94 3.45 -14.95
CA SER A 114 2.18 4.51 -15.61
C SER A 114 1.56 5.53 -14.65
N ALA A 115 1.60 5.26 -13.35
CA ALA A 115 0.86 5.99 -12.33
C ALA A 115 1.75 6.54 -11.21
N THR A 116 3.08 6.39 -11.28
CA THR A 116 4.00 6.91 -10.27
C THR A 116 4.83 8.06 -10.77
N GLU A 117 5.01 9.08 -9.92
CA GLU A 117 5.86 10.24 -10.19
C GLU A 117 6.89 10.40 -9.06
N THR A 118 8.02 11.03 -9.36
CA THR A 118 8.99 11.38 -8.31
C THR A 118 8.42 12.52 -7.48
N GLU A 119 8.58 12.46 -6.16
CA GLU A 119 8.31 13.63 -5.32
C GLU A 119 9.50 14.59 -5.40
N ASP A 120 9.27 15.80 -5.92
CA ASP A 120 10.29 16.84 -6.14
C ASP A 120 10.87 17.44 -4.83
N ASP A 121 10.53 16.91 -3.66
CA ASP A 121 10.95 17.50 -2.40
C ASP A 121 12.36 17.03 -1.98
N HIS A 122 13.35 17.87 -2.23
CA HIS A 122 14.78 17.69 -1.93
C HIS A 122 15.13 17.54 -0.43
N HIS A 123 14.13 17.36 0.44
CA HIS A 123 14.28 17.25 1.89
C HIS A 123 13.64 15.98 2.47
N SER A 124 13.65 14.85 1.76
CA SER A 124 13.32 13.57 2.38
C SER A 124 14.18 13.33 3.63
N PRO A 125 13.60 13.28 4.83
CA PRO A 125 14.37 13.11 6.06
C PRO A 125 15.08 11.76 6.06
N ILE A 126 16.23 11.66 6.73
CA ILE A 126 17.03 10.42 6.87
C ILE A 126 16.17 9.25 7.40
N ARG A 127 15.07 9.56 8.09
CA ARG A 127 14.00 8.62 8.44
C ARG A 127 12.64 9.24 8.12
N PRO A 128 11.82 8.64 7.25
CA PRO A 128 10.46 9.11 6.98
C PRO A 128 9.59 8.97 8.24
N ASP A 129 8.73 9.96 8.49
CA ASP A 129 7.67 9.83 9.49
C ASP A 129 6.53 9.00 8.89
N ILE A 130 6.56 7.69 9.16
CA ILE A 130 5.59 6.73 8.64
C ILE A 130 4.15 7.10 9.04
N ARG A 131 3.94 7.64 10.24
CA ARG A 131 2.60 8.01 10.71
C ARG A 131 2.07 9.23 9.97
N ALA A 132 2.93 10.22 9.69
CA ALA A 132 2.57 11.37 8.87
C ALA A 132 2.30 10.96 7.42
N ALA A 133 3.15 10.10 6.83
CA ALA A 133 2.96 9.56 5.49
C ALA A 133 1.60 8.87 5.31
N ILE A 134 1.25 7.97 6.24
CA ILE A 134 -0.04 7.27 6.21
C ILE A 134 -1.20 8.27 6.30
N ARG A 135 -1.13 9.27 7.18
CA ARG A 135 -2.18 10.30 7.26
C ARG A 135 -2.31 11.09 5.96
N GLY A 136 -1.19 11.52 5.37
CA GLY A 136 -1.17 12.23 4.10
C GLY A 136 -1.84 11.42 2.98
N VAL A 137 -1.53 10.13 2.88
CA VAL A 137 -2.20 9.22 1.93
C VAL A 137 -3.70 9.14 2.21
N MET A 138 -4.11 9.01 3.48
CA MET A 138 -5.54 8.94 3.83
C MET A 138 -6.30 10.24 3.55
N GLU A 139 -5.65 11.39 3.71
CA GLU A 139 -6.18 12.71 3.36
C GLU A 139 -6.24 12.94 1.85
N GLN A 140 -5.30 12.36 1.10
CA GLN A 140 -5.27 12.41 -0.36
C GLN A 140 -6.34 11.51 -0.99
N TYR A 141 -6.68 10.38 -0.35
CA TYR A 141 -7.55 9.34 -0.94
C TYR A 141 -8.83 9.01 -0.15
N PRO A 142 -9.59 9.99 0.37
CA PRO A 142 -10.76 9.70 1.21
C PRO A 142 -11.87 8.93 0.46
N THR A 143 -12.12 9.26 -0.80
CA THR A 143 -13.17 8.63 -1.62
C THR A 143 -12.79 7.20 -1.98
N THR A 144 -11.54 6.98 -2.38
CA THR A 144 -11.01 5.65 -2.68
C THR A 144 -11.06 4.74 -1.45
N ILE A 145 -10.65 5.23 -0.29
CA ILE A 145 -10.68 4.43 0.94
C ILE A 145 -12.12 4.04 1.28
N ALA A 146 -13.06 4.98 1.22
CA ALA A 146 -14.47 4.68 1.47
C ALA A 146 -15.02 3.63 0.49
N SER A 147 -14.67 3.74 -0.80
CA SER A 147 -15.07 2.79 -1.84
C SER A 147 -14.52 1.38 -1.58
N LEU A 148 -13.23 1.26 -1.29
CA LEU A 148 -12.56 -0.03 -1.03
C LEU A 148 -13.00 -0.68 0.29
N LEU A 149 -13.52 0.08 1.25
CA LEU A 149 -14.14 -0.45 2.47
C LEU A 149 -15.56 -0.96 2.25
N ALA A 150 -16.29 -0.35 1.29
CA ALA A 150 -17.65 -0.74 0.95
C ALA A 150 -17.73 -1.92 -0.03
N ALA A 151 -16.62 -2.26 -0.69
CA ALA A 151 -16.57 -3.36 -1.64
C ALA A 151 -16.95 -4.70 -0.96
N PRO A 152 -17.88 -5.47 -1.54
CA PRO A 152 -18.25 -6.78 -0.98
C PRO A 152 -17.03 -7.71 -1.01
N VAL A 153 -16.85 -8.46 0.08
CA VAL A 153 -15.85 -9.53 0.14
C VAL A 153 -16.14 -10.52 -1.00
N PRO A 154 -15.22 -10.73 -1.97
CA PRO A 154 -15.41 -11.78 -2.95
C PRO A 154 -15.50 -13.12 -2.21
N VAL A 155 -16.62 -13.82 -2.40
CA VAL A 155 -16.92 -15.13 -1.80
C VAL A 155 -16.09 -16.21 -2.47
#